data_AF-A0A9X3PWD3-F1
#
_entry.id   AF-A0A9X3PWD3-F1
#
_cell.length_a   1.000
_cell.length_b   1.000
_cell.length_c   1.000
_cell.angle_alpha   90.00
_cell.angle_beta   90.00
_cell.angle_gamma   90.00
#
_symmetry.space_group_name_H-M   'P 1'
#
loop_
_entity.id
_entity.type
_entity.pdbx_description
1 polymer ?
#
loop_
_entity_poly.entity_id
_entity_poly.type
_entity_poly.pdbx_seq_one_letter_code
_entity_poly.pdbx_strand_id
1 'polypeptide(L)' 'MLGICRGMQLINVFFGGRLVPDLSRHSSPEHRRPGAMHAVDIVEERVRAHLESDRLEVNSYHGQGVTLETLAPDLR' A
#
# COMPACT_ATOMS: atom_id res chain seq x y z
N MET A 1 -8.31 5.32 -12.37
CA MET A 1 -6.84 5.51 -12.40
C MET A 1 -6.18 4.35 -11.69
N LEU A 2 -5.01 3.89 -12.13
CA LEU A 2 -4.23 2.83 -11.48
C LEU A 2 -2.87 3.39 -11.06
N GLY A 3 -2.58 3.40 -9.76
CA GLY A 3 -1.31 3.85 -9.20
C GLY A 3 -0.57 2.69 -8.54
N ILE A 4 0.67 2.41 -8.96
CA ILE A 4 1.49 1.32 -8.43
C ILE A 4 2.68 1.92 -7.66
N CYS A 5 2.96 1.42 -6.45
CA CYS A 5 4.04 1.90 -5.58
C CYS A 5 4.01 3.43 -5.41
N ARG A 6 4.94 4.17 -6.03
CA ARG A 6 4.98 5.64 -6.01
C ARG A 6 3.73 6.28 -6.61
N GLY A 7 3.10 5.65 -7.59
CA GLY A 7 1.85 6.12 -8.18
C GLY A 7 0.73 6.19 -7.15
N MET A 8 0.55 5.13 -6.33
CA MET A 8 -0.41 5.12 -5.23
C MET A 8 -0.11 6.22 -4.20
N GLN A 9 1.16 6.40 -3.86
CA GLN A 9 1.61 7.45 -2.94
C GLN A 9 1.28 8.86 -3.45
N LEU A 10 1.49 9.12 -4.74
CA LEU A 10 1.16 10.40 -5.36
C LEU A 10 -0.35 10.66 -5.40
N ILE A 11 -1.16 9.64 -5.66
CA ILE A 11 -2.62 9.74 -5.57
C ILE A 11 -3.03 10.19 -4.16
N ASN A 12 -2.48 9.56 -3.12
CA ASN A 12 -2.78 9.96 -1.74
C ASN A 12 -2.39 11.43 -1.46
N VAL A 13 -1.21 11.86 -1.88
CA VAL A 13 -0.75 13.24 -1.68
C VAL A 13 -1.59 14.25 -2.47
N PHE A 14 -2.01 13.90 -3.69
CA PHE A 14 -2.88 14.74 -4.51
C PHE A 14 -4.21 15.05 -3.80
N PHE A 15 -4.80 14.06 -3.13
CA PHE A 15 -6.03 14.23 -2.33
C PHE A 15 -5.78 14.77 -0.91
N GLY A 16 -4.60 15.33 -0.62
CA GLY A 16 -4.30 15.99 0.66
C GLY A 16 -3.82 15.05 1.78
N GLY A 17 -3.52 13.79 1.46
CA GLY A 17 -2.87 12.85 2.39
C GLY A 17 -1.36 13.11 2.56
N ARG A 18 -0.71 12.35 3.45
CA ARG A 18 0.73 12.38 3.70
C ARG A 18 1.37 10.99 3.56
N LEU A 19 2.70 10.96 3.48
CA LEU A 19 3.46 9.71 3.50
C LEU A 19 4.22 9.58 4.82
N VAL A 20 4.29 8.37 5.34
CA VAL A 20 5.27 8.01 6.36
C VAL A 20 6.64 7.92 5.68
N PRO A 21 7.65 8.72 6.09
CA PRO A 21 8.93 8.80 5.38
C PRO A 21 9.80 7.56 5.51
N ASP A 22 9.62 6.79 6.59
CA ASP A 22 10.39 5.58 6.87
C ASP A 22 9.50 4.53 7.55
N LEU A 23 9.22 3.45 6.82
CA LEU A 23 8.47 2.29 7.31
C LEU A 23 9.32 1.27 8.06
N SER A 24 10.65 1.45 8.16
CA SER A 24 11.55 0.48 8.81
C SER A 24 11.15 0.15 10.26
N ARG A 25 10.44 1.06 10.93
CA ARG A 25 9.94 0.91 12.30
C ARG A 25 8.53 0.30 12.39
N HIS A 26 7.83 0.15 11.28
CA HIS A 26 6.40 -0.19 11.23
C HIS A 26 6.09 -1.54 10.59
N SER A 27 7.08 -2.24 10.02
CA SER A 27 6.84 -3.48 9.28
C SER A 27 8.02 -4.46 9.34
N SER A 28 7.70 -5.73 9.57
CA SER A 28 8.58 -6.89 9.34
C SER A 28 7.88 -7.80 8.30
N PRO A 29 8.51 -8.21 7.18
CA PRO A 29 9.88 -7.94 6.71
C PRO A 29 10.05 -6.52 6.13
N GLU A 30 11.32 -6.09 5.99
CA GLU A 30 11.67 -4.75 5.51
C GLU A 30 11.24 -4.55 4.04
N HIS A 31 10.17 -3.76 3.84
CA HIS A 31 9.52 -3.47 2.55
C HIS A 31 10.46 -2.91 1.46
N ARG A 32 11.66 -2.48 1.83
CA ARG A 32 12.67 -1.89 0.94
C ARG A 32 13.65 -2.91 0.39
N ARG A 33 13.67 -4.15 0.90
CA ARG A 33 14.64 -5.17 0.45
C ARG A 33 14.30 -5.67 -0.96
N PRO A 34 15.29 -5.79 -1.86
CA PRO A 34 15.09 -6.47 -3.14
C PRO A 34 14.54 -7.88 -2.92
N GLY A 35 13.46 -8.22 -3.64
CA GLY A 35 12.81 -9.53 -3.50
C GLY A 35 12.00 -9.70 -2.21
N ALA A 36 11.77 -8.64 -1.43
CA ALA A 36 10.81 -8.71 -0.32
C ALA A 36 9.44 -9.06 -0.88
N MET A 37 8.83 -10.09 -0.31
CA MET A 37 7.46 -10.49 -0.55
C MET A 37 6.71 -10.43 0.77
N HIS A 38 5.45 -10.05 0.73
CA HIS A 38 4.56 -10.22 1.85
C HIS A 38 3.13 -10.41 1.37
N ALA A 39 2.33 -11.04 2.21
CA ALA A 39 0.92 -11.18 1.95
C ALA A 39 0.18 -9.89 2.27
N VAL A 40 -0.85 -9.58 1.47
CA VAL A 40 -1.81 -8.50 1.69
C VAL A 40 -3.22 -9.04 1.68
N ASP A 41 -4.06 -8.49 2.55
CA ASP A 41 -5.48 -8.82 2.60
C ASP A 41 -6.28 -7.86 1.70
N ILE A 42 -7.20 -8.41 0.93
CA ILE A 42 -8.08 -7.66 0.06
C ILE A 42 -9.36 -7.34 0.83
N VAL A 43 -9.52 -6.08 1.22
CA VAL A 43 -10.66 -5.64 2.04
C VAL A 43 -11.93 -5.39 1.21
N GLU A 44 -11.78 -5.05 -0.06
CA GLU A 44 -12.88 -4.67 -0.96
C GLU A 44 -13.46 -5.88 -1.70
N GLU A 45 -14.77 -6.09 -1.57
CA GLU A 45 -15.47 -7.27 -2.11
C GLU A 45 -15.39 -7.39 -3.63
N ARG A 46 -15.57 -6.28 -4.36
CA ARG A 46 -15.50 -6.30 -5.84
C ARG A 46 -14.12 -6.73 -6.33
N VAL A 47 -13.06 -6.40 -5.58
CA VAL A 47 -11.68 -6.80 -5.90
C VAL A 47 -11.45 -8.28 -5.57
N ARG A 48 -11.96 -8.76 -4.43
CA ARG A 48 -11.92 -10.21 -4.10
C ARG A 48 -12.62 -11.06 -5.15
N ALA A 49 -13.81 -10.65 -5.57
CA ALA A 49 -14.57 -11.37 -6.59
C ALA A 49 -13.85 -11.40 -7.95
N HIS A 50 -13.19 -10.29 -8.32
CA HIS A 50 -12.45 -10.23 -9.57
C HIS A 50 -11.16 -11.06 -9.57
N LEU A 51 -10.48 -11.13 -8.42
CA LEU A 51 -9.21 -11.86 -8.26
C LEU A 51 -9.40 -13.29 -7.75
N GLU A 52 -10.63 -13.69 -7.44
CA GLU A 52 -11.00 -14.98 -6.84
C GLU A 52 -10.15 -15.35 -5.61
N SER A 53 -9.76 -14.33 -4.83
CA SER A 53 -8.92 -14.49 -3.64
C SER A 53 -9.21 -13.40 -2.61
N ASP A 54 -9.03 -13.72 -1.33
CA ASP A 54 -9.06 -12.80 -0.21
C ASP A 54 -7.65 -12.27 0.16
N ARG A 55 -6.60 -12.96 -0.25
CA ARG A 55 -5.21 -12.67 0.11
C ARG A 55 -4.24 -12.96 -1.02
N LEU A 56 -3.21 -12.12 -1.18
CA LEU A 56 -2.20 -12.28 -2.24
C LEU A 56 -0.79 -12.05 -1.70
N GLU A 57 0.17 -12.85 -2.16
CA GLU A 57 1.59 -12.57 -2.02
C GLU A 57 2.00 -11.53 -3.07
N VAL A 58 2.55 -10.40 -2.63
CA VAL A 58 2.99 -9.32 -3.51
C VAL A 58 4.44 -8.96 -3.20
N ASN A 59 5.12 -8.45 -4.22
CA ASN A 59 6.43 -7.87 -4.01
C ASN A 59 6.33 -6.54 -3.26
N SER A 60 7.42 -6.19 -2.59
CA SER A 60 7.57 -4.90 -1.95
C SER A 60 8.92 -4.31 -2.27
N TYR A 61 8.91 -3.05 -2.69
CA TYR A 61 10.11 -2.26 -2.95
C TYR A 61 9.86 -0.78 -2.66
N HIS A 62 9.55 -0.48 -1.39
CA HIS A 62 9.32 0.89 -0.95
C HIS A 62 9.75 1.09 0.51
N GLY A 63 10.35 2.25 0.79
CA GLY A 63 10.67 2.67 2.16
C GLY A 63 9.64 3.62 2.77
N GLN A 64 8.71 4.11 1.95
CA GLN A 64 7.64 5.05 2.33
C GLN A 64 6.28 4.39 2.13
N GLY A 65 5.26 4.86 2.84
CA GLY A 65 3.90 4.34 2.68
C GLY A 65 2.83 5.25 3.24
N VAL A 66 1.59 4.75 3.20
CA VAL A 66 0.40 5.42 3.71
C VAL A 66 -0.14 4.59 4.87
N THR A 67 -0.53 5.26 5.95
CA THR A 67 -1.26 4.65 7.08
C THR A 67 -2.66 5.24 7.15
N LEU A 68 -3.55 4.67 7.97
CA LEU A 68 -4.89 5.24 8.18
C LEU A 68 -4.85 6.69 8.70
N GLU A 69 -3.79 7.05 9.43
CA GLU A 69 -3.57 8.42 9.93
C GLU A 69 -3.13 9.39 8.83
N THR A 70 -2.45 8.89 7.79
CA THR A 70 -1.93 9.72 6.69
C THR A 70 -2.73 9.58 5.39
N LEU A 71 -3.77 8.75 5.39
CA LEU A 71 -4.70 8.58 4.27
C LEU A 71 -5.49 9.87 4.04
N ALA A 72 -5.56 10.28 2.78
CA ALA A 72 -6.38 11.40 2.34
C ALA A 72 -7.85 11.19 2.76
N PRO A 73 -8.56 12.22 3.25
CA PRO A 73 -9.96 12.11 3.65
C PRO A 73 -10.87 11.56 2.55
N ASP A 74 -10.61 11.97 1.30
CA ASP A 74 -11.40 11.59 0.12
C ASP A 74 -11.16 10.14 -0.34
N LEU A 75 -10.18 9.45 0.25
CA LEU A 75 -9.80 8.07 -0.08
C LEU A 75 -10.13 7.06 1.05
N ARG A 76 -10.86 7.49 2.08
CA ARG A 76 -11.33 6.61 3.16
C ARG A 76 -12.49 5.72 2.73
#